data_AF-A0A1I5UYI2-F1
#
_entry.id   AF-A0A1I5UYI2-F1
#
_cell.length_a   1.000
_cell.length_b   1.000
_cell.length_c   1.000
_cell.angle_alpha   90.00
_cell.angle_beta   90.00
_cell.angle_gamma   90.00
#
_symmetry.space_group_name_H-M   'P 1'
#
loop_
_entity.id
_entity.type
_entity.pdbx_description
1 polymer ?
#
loop_
_entity_poly.entity_id
_entity_poly.type
_entity_poly.pdbx_seq_one_letter_code
_entity_poly.pdbx_strand_id
1 'polypeptide(L)'
;MLLLGARTGSGQGWTGLAHSNYGGTNNLYINPATLADSRHGFYLNLGAANVNFYNTYLQLELPAPAREFINGNRQIEKEYLKEQLNGDAKFASITGEGRLPSFMLSLGPNQGIAFTNRVRAFVQANNVSENLARLAYNGFDDVNRLGLNQLSTDNNFNFSGGSHHEFALSYGRTLTPNTEHFLKVGGTVKYLVGLGGAFLLNEGTEYHVYDDNSVELRDRKLSYAFTNPDFYDQPNFGAGTPYGSQRLGSGFGFDLGVMYEWRPKYDKYQYHMDGKDWTDPSRNKYRMRVGLALTDVGAIRYGNDQYVRQARIANNGVVKINTDDVDIDDVNDISPTFDRLIGLSEQTTRFTSYLPTTLRLTGDYRLVNHIFAGLMWTQNLLPANTIGQRSLSSLALTPRIEFARAEIATPIMLANNYRKLQLGAMVRLGPLIVGSDNLGGLMGLTTTTGADLYFGLSLAIQKKRHKDKDNDQVSNKLDKCPKVKGSWEYKGCPAPVVPATIAPDAAPDTTTPAPAATPASDTVPAAAPATTPAAAPDKDGDGVPDAEDKCPDTPGTAENGGCPKAN
;
A
#
# COMPACT_ATOMS: atom_id res chain seq x y z
N MET A 1 -34.68 -17.13 7.96
CA MET A 1 -33.77 -17.72 8.97
C MET A 1 -32.39 -17.95 8.33
N LEU A 2 -31.78 -16.87 7.82
CA LEU A 2 -30.53 -16.89 7.02
C LEU A 2 -29.65 -15.66 7.35
N LEU A 3 -29.57 -15.32 8.65
CA LEU A 3 -28.84 -14.15 9.15
C LEU A 3 -27.99 -14.44 10.41
N LEU A 4 -27.61 -15.71 10.60
CA LEU A 4 -26.71 -16.14 11.68
C LEU A 4 -25.52 -16.89 11.08
N GLY A 5 -24.55 -16.15 10.53
CA GLY A 5 -23.35 -16.78 9.95
C GLY A 5 -22.20 -15.87 9.56
N ALA A 6 -22.40 -14.57 9.33
CA ALA A 6 -21.31 -13.65 8.98
C ALA A 6 -20.87 -12.83 10.21
N ARG A 7 -20.07 -13.44 11.09
CA ARG A 7 -19.23 -12.65 12.00
C ARG A 7 -18.13 -11.98 11.17
N THR A 8 -17.90 -10.70 11.47
CA THR A 8 -16.83 -9.81 10.96
C THR A 8 -16.97 -9.36 9.49
N GLY A 9 -17.89 -8.41 9.25
CA GLY A 9 -17.93 -7.63 8.00
C GLY A 9 -16.96 -6.45 8.06
N SER A 10 -16.13 -6.26 7.02
CA SER A 10 -14.82 -5.61 7.16
C SER A 10 -14.34 -4.62 6.04
N GLY A 11 -14.35 -3.25 6.10
CA GLY A 11 -13.74 -2.26 5.15
C GLY A 11 -12.80 -1.10 5.57
N GLN A 12 -12.76 -0.01 4.74
CA GLN A 12 -11.62 0.83 4.30
C GLN A 12 -11.11 2.00 5.20
N GLY A 13 -9.78 2.05 5.39
CA GLY A 13 -8.99 3.22 5.85
C GLY A 13 -7.84 2.83 6.78
N TRP A 14 -6.58 3.14 6.43
CA TRP A 14 -5.40 2.89 7.28
C TRP A 14 -4.73 4.23 7.60
N THR A 15 -5.49 5.20 8.10
CA THR A 15 -5.06 6.60 8.20
C THR A 15 -3.85 6.75 9.12
N GLY A 16 -3.75 5.92 10.17
CA GLY A 16 -2.56 5.84 11.01
C GLY A 16 -1.26 5.55 10.26
N LEU A 17 -1.31 4.83 9.15
CA LEU A 17 -0.13 4.47 8.34
C LEU A 17 0.11 5.37 7.14
N ALA A 18 -0.82 6.27 6.80
CA ALA A 18 -0.78 7.04 5.55
C ALA A 18 0.54 7.82 5.33
N HIS A 19 1.20 8.25 6.41
CA HIS A 19 2.46 8.99 6.37
C HIS A 19 3.68 8.19 6.82
N SER A 20 3.53 6.90 7.15
CA SER A 20 4.63 6.08 7.66
C SER A 20 5.75 5.98 6.62
N ASN A 21 7.00 6.20 7.00
CA ASN A 21 8.13 5.97 6.09
C ASN A 21 8.46 4.47 5.94
N TYR A 22 7.81 3.61 6.72
CA TYR A 22 8.03 2.18 6.76
C TYR A 22 6.75 1.37 6.49
N GLY A 23 5.66 2.00 6.04
CA GLY A 23 4.36 1.37 5.75
C GLY A 23 4.35 0.36 4.60
N GLY A 24 5.43 0.31 3.79
CA GLY A 24 5.59 -0.68 2.72
C GLY A 24 4.56 -0.54 1.61
N THR A 25 3.97 -1.64 1.17
CA THR A 25 2.92 -1.64 0.12
C THR A 25 1.67 -0.86 0.53
N ASN A 26 1.41 -0.70 1.83
CA ASN A 26 0.23 0.02 2.31
C ASN A 26 0.21 1.50 1.91
N ASN A 27 1.38 2.11 1.71
CA ASN A 27 1.49 3.50 1.28
C ASN A 27 1.11 3.70 -0.20
N LEU A 28 1.21 2.64 -1.02
CA LEU A 28 0.93 2.71 -2.45
C LEU A 28 -0.54 3.03 -2.73
N TYR A 29 -1.45 2.62 -1.83
CA TYR A 29 -2.88 2.94 -1.92
C TYR A 29 -3.19 4.42 -1.61
N ILE A 30 -2.23 5.16 -1.05
CA ILE A 30 -2.35 6.60 -0.77
C ILE A 30 -1.65 7.41 -1.86
N ASN A 31 -0.41 7.07 -2.17
CA ASN A 31 0.35 7.75 -3.21
C ASN A 31 1.44 6.81 -3.79
N PRO A 32 1.37 6.41 -5.07
CA PRO A 32 2.35 5.50 -5.65
C PRO A 32 3.78 6.06 -5.72
N ALA A 33 3.97 7.37 -5.60
CA ALA A 33 5.31 7.98 -5.57
C ALA A 33 6.13 7.59 -4.33
N THR A 34 5.51 7.05 -3.27
CA THR A 34 6.22 6.57 -2.07
C THR A 34 7.14 5.39 -2.35
N LEU A 35 6.94 4.71 -3.48
CA LEU A 35 7.77 3.61 -3.94
C LEU A 35 9.21 4.06 -4.22
N ALA A 36 9.39 5.30 -4.68
CA ALA A 36 10.70 5.90 -4.93
C ALA A 36 11.41 6.27 -3.62
N ASP A 37 12.69 5.90 -3.49
CA ASP A 37 13.50 6.09 -2.27
C ASP A 37 12.83 5.47 -1.01
N SER A 38 12.24 4.28 -1.17
CA SER A 38 11.74 3.50 -0.04
C SER A 38 12.88 3.06 0.89
N ARG A 39 12.56 2.97 2.19
CA ARG A 39 13.45 2.48 3.25
C ARG A 39 13.58 0.95 3.25
N HIS A 40 12.71 0.26 2.51
CA HIS A 40 12.78 -1.18 2.35
C HIS A 40 13.53 -1.54 1.06
N GLY A 41 14.51 -2.43 1.15
CA GLY A 41 15.10 -3.08 -0.01
C GLY A 41 14.09 -4.06 -0.63
N PHE A 42 13.45 -4.84 0.23
CA PHE A 42 12.35 -5.73 -0.09
C PHE A 42 11.29 -5.66 1.00
N TYR A 43 10.01 -5.69 0.62
CA TYR A 43 8.88 -5.74 1.54
C TYR A 43 7.86 -6.75 0.99
N LEU A 44 7.37 -7.63 1.86
CA LEU A 44 6.36 -8.64 1.58
C LEU A 44 5.20 -8.42 2.54
N ASN A 45 4.05 -8.02 2.02
CA ASN A 45 2.78 -8.16 2.73
C ASN A 45 2.38 -9.63 2.70
N LEU A 46 2.22 -10.26 3.86
CA LEU A 46 1.72 -11.64 3.94
C LEU A 46 0.20 -11.67 3.88
N GLY A 47 -0.43 -10.69 4.52
CA GLY A 47 -1.87 -10.54 4.56
C GLY A 47 -2.25 -9.37 5.44
N ALA A 48 -3.27 -8.64 5.03
CA ALA A 48 -3.88 -7.62 5.87
C ALA A 48 -5.37 -7.57 5.61
N ALA A 49 -6.15 -7.18 6.60
CA ALA A 49 -7.56 -6.93 6.43
C ALA A 49 -8.00 -5.73 7.25
N ASN A 50 -9.11 -5.16 6.87
CA ASN A 50 -9.61 -3.93 7.46
C ASN A 50 -11.11 -3.90 7.40
N VAL A 51 -11.71 -3.51 8.53
CA VAL A 51 -13.11 -3.31 8.86
C VAL A 51 -13.52 -1.85 8.89
N ASN A 52 -14.66 -1.47 8.32
CA ASN A 52 -15.25 -0.16 8.45
C ASN A 52 -16.76 -0.26 8.20
N PHE A 53 -17.50 0.14 9.22
CA PHE A 53 -18.92 0.43 9.17
C PHE A 53 -19.10 1.89 9.53
N TYR A 54 -19.91 2.60 8.77
CA TYR A 54 -20.26 3.97 9.05
C TYR A 54 -21.71 4.23 8.66
N ASN A 55 -22.40 5.04 9.44
CA ASN A 55 -23.71 5.55 9.07
C ASN A 55 -23.94 6.95 9.66
N THR A 56 -24.86 7.72 9.09
CA THR A 56 -25.25 9.05 9.59
C THR A 56 -26.63 9.06 10.26
N TYR A 57 -27.33 7.92 10.29
CA TYR A 57 -28.73 7.86 10.75
C TYR A 57 -28.84 7.45 12.22
N LEU A 58 -28.13 6.42 12.63
CA LEU A 58 -28.09 5.86 13.97
C LEU A 58 -26.80 6.25 14.66
N GLN A 59 -26.94 6.79 15.86
CA GLN A 59 -25.87 7.01 16.82
C GLN A 59 -26.00 6.01 17.95
N LEU A 60 -24.93 5.28 18.23
CA LEU A 60 -24.85 4.40 19.38
C LEU A 60 -24.52 5.22 20.65
N GLU A 61 -25.42 5.16 21.63
CA GLU A 61 -25.30 5.79 22.95
C GLU A 61 -25.30 4.68 24.02
N LEU A 62 -24.11 4.25 24.44
CA LEU A 62 -23.99 3.19 25.44
C LEU A 62 -24.25 3.74 26.85
N PRO A 63 -25.14 3.13 27.66
CA PRO A 63 -25.41 3.57 29.04
C PRO A 63 -24.29 3.22 30.03
N ALA A 64 -23.29 2.45 29.60
CA ALA A 64 -22.17 1.98 30.42
C ALA A 64 -20.87 1.97 29.60
N PRO A 65 -19.70 1.86 30.26
CA PRO A 65 -18.41 1.80 29.55
C PRO A 65 -18.36 0.62 28.57
N ALA A 66 -17.81 0.84 27.37
CA ALA A 66 -17.77 -0.14 26.28
C ALA A 66 -17.20 -1.52 26.67
N ARG A 67 -16.30 -1.58 27.66
CA ARG A 67 -15.73 -2.84 28.18
C ARG A 67 -16.79 -3.84 28.67
N GLU A 68 -17.92 -3.38 29.21
CA GLU A 68 -18.98 -4.26 29.72
C GLU A 68 -19.70 -4.99 28.58
N PHE A 69 -19.82 -4.34 27.43
CA PHE A 69 -20.40 -4.92 26.22
C PHE A 69 -19.40 -5.85 25.53
N ILE A 70 -18.11 -5.46 25.49
CA ILE A 70 -17.04 -6.29 24.91
C ILE A 70 -16.86 -7.60 25.66
N ASN A 71 -16.94 -7.57 26.99
CA ASN A 71 -16.84 -8.78 27.83
C ASN A 71 -18.10 -9.65 27.78
N GLY A 72 -19.17 -9.21 27.10
CA GLY A 72 -20.43 -9.94 26.97
C GLY A 72 -21.36 -9.82 28.19
N ASN A 73 -21.08 -8.93 29.15
CA ASN A 73 -21.91 -8.75 30.34
C ASN A 73 -23.20 -7.98 30.04
N ARG A 74 -23.24 -7.21 28.94
CA ARG A 74 -24.43 -6.50 28.43
C ARG A 74 -24.53 -6.66 26.92
N GLN A 75 -25.74 -6.79 26.41
CA GLN A 75 -26.01 -6.81 24.97
C GLN A 75 -26.39 -5.41 24.48
N ILE A 76 -26.18 -5.14 23.19
CA ILE A 76 -26.62 -3.88 22.59
C ILE A 76 -28.12 -4.00 22.31
N GLU A 77 -28.90 -3.09 22.89
CA GLU A 77 -30.35 -3.03 22.73
C GLU A 77 -30.74 -1.93 21.73
N LYS A 78 -31.94 -2.06 21.14
CA LYS A 78 -32.48 -1.07 20.18
C LYS A 78 -32.57 0.33 20.81
N GLU A 79 -32.79 0.42 22.12
CA GLU A 79 -32.89 1.65 22.89
C GLU A 79 -31.58 2.46 22.93
N TYR A 80 -30.44 1.81 22.70
CA TYR A 80 -29.13 2.47 22.64
C TYR A 80 -28.83 3.10 21.27
N LEU A 81 -29.72 2.89 20.29
CA LEU A 81 -29.59 3.41 18.93
C LEU A 81 -30.51 4.62 18.75
N LYS A 82 -29.91 5.81 18.76
CA LYS A 82 -30.64 7.08 18.62
C LYS A 82 -30.67 7.56 17.18
N GLU A 83 -31.87 7.86 16.69
CA GLU A 83 -32.10 8.46 15.38
C GLU A 83 -31.54 9.89 15.31
N GLN A 84 -30.83 10.20 14.23
CA GLN A 84 -30.26 11.51 13.94
C GLN A 84 -31.14 12.23 12.91
N LEU A 85 -32.20 12.87 13.41
CA LEU A 85 -33.18 13.61 12.60
C LEU A 85 -32.76 15.08 12.49
N ASN A 86 -32.01 15.42 11.45
CA ASN A 86 -31.39 16.72 11.25
C ASN A 86 -31.73 17.35 9.89
N GLY A 87 -32.66 16.76 9.14
CA GLY A 87 -33.09 17.22 7.82
C GLY A 87 -32.11 16.91 6.68
N ASP A 88 -30.89 16.46 6.97
CA ASP A 88 -29.93 16.05 5.95
C ASP A 88 -30.25 14.65 5.42
N ALA A 89 -29.95 14.42 4.14
CA ALA A 89 -29.93 13.09 3.56
C ALA A 89 -28.92 12.19 4.27
N LYS A 90 -29.30 10.92 4.47
CA LYS A 90 -28.55 9.92 5.20
C LYS A 90 -27.63 9.11 4.29
N PHE A 91 -26.55 8.63 4.90
CA PHE A 91 -25.56 7.77 4.29
C PHE A 91 -25.29 6.58 5.23
N ALA A 92 -25.10 5.40 4.64
CA ALA A 92 -24.59 4.23 5.34
C ALA A 92 -23.59 3.50 4.45
N SER A 93 -22.57 2.91 5.05
CA SER A 93 -21.53 2.19 4.34
C SER A 93 -20.97 1.08 5.23
N ILE A 94 -20.96 -0.12 4.69
CA ILE A 94 -20.12 -1.22 5.16
C ILE A 94 -19.14 -1.45 4.03
N THR A 95 -17.86 -1.33 4.30
CA THR A 95 -16.85 -1.71 3.31
C THR A 95 -16.24 -3.05 3.67
N GLY A 96 -15.36 -3.53 2.79
CA GLY A 96 -14.78 -4.86 2.64
C GLY A 96 -13.33 -4.70 2.17
N GLU A 97 -12.25 -5.00 2.90
CA GLU A 97 -10.89 -5.02 2.31
C GLU A 97 -9.98 -6.11 2.90
N GLY A 98 -9.50 -6.99 2.02
CA GLY A 98 -8.41 -7.93 2.27
C GLY A 98 -7.26 -7.68 1.31
N ARG A 99 -6.07 -7.36 1.83
CA ARG A 99 -4.82 -7.26 1.05
C ARG A 99 -4.11 -8.59 1.12
N LEU A 100 -4.03 -9.27 0.00
CA LEU A 100 -3.42 -10.59 -0.15
C LEU A 100 -1.89 -10.46 -0.31
N PRO A 101 -1.15 -11.57 -0.44
CA PRO A 101 0.29 -11.52 -0.64
C PRO A 101 0.69 -10.52 -1.73
N SER A 102 1.50 -9.54 -1.34
CA SER A 102 1.91 -8.40 -2.16
C SER A 102 3.36 -8.11 -1.88
N PHE A 103 4.12 -7.64 -2.87
CA PHE A 103 5.54 -7.34 -2.67
C PHE A 103 5.92 -5.97 -3.23
N MET A 104 7.00 -5.44 -2.67
CA MET A 104 7.65 -4.22 -3.11
C MET A 104 9.15 -4.46 -3.15
N LEU A 105 9.78 -4.07 -4.24
CA LEU A 105 11.22 -4.20 -4.45
C LEU A 105 11.81 -2.85 -4.84
N SER A 106 12.86 -2.45 -4.13
CA SER A 106 13.65 -1.29 -4.52
C SER A 106 14.66 -1.67 -5.59
N LEU A 107 14.64 -0.95 -6.72
CA LEU A 107 15.60 -1.10 -7.81
C LEU A 107 16.66 0.01 -7.68
N GLY A 108 17.68 -0.26 -6.87
CA GLY A 108 18.71 0.73 -6.55
C GLY A 108 18.23 1.86 -5.63
N PRO A 109 18.85 3.06 -5.72
CA PRO A 109 18.51 4.19 -4.84
C PRO A 109 17.27 4.96 -5.29
N ASN A 110 16.96 4.95 -6.60
CA ASN A 110 16.10 5.94 -7.22
C ASN A 110 14.80 5.37 -7.80
N GLN A 111 14.62 4.05 -7.79
CA GLN A 111 13.49 3.38 -8.44
C GLN A 111 12.94 2.27 -7.56
N GLY A 112 11.69 1.90 -7.80
CA GLY A 112 11.06 0.74 -7.19
C GLY A 112 9.92 0.22 -8.04
N ILE A 113 9.64 -1.07 -7.86
CA ILE A 113 8.47 -1.76 -8.42
C ILE A 113 7.67 -2.41 -7.30
N ALA A 114 6.38 -2.56 -7.50
CA ALA A 114 5.53 -3.32 -6.60
C ALA A 114 4.46 -4.08 -7.36
N PHE A 115 4.07 -5.21 -6.81
CA PHE A 115 2.85 -5.91 -7.15
C PHE A 115 1.96 -5.93 -5.90
N THR A 116 0.74 -5.45 -6.04
CA THR A 116 -0.26 -5.51 -4.97
C THR A 116 -1.46 -6.30 -5.42
N ASN A 117 -1.94 -7.13 -4.50
CA ASN A 117 -3.14 -7.93 -4.68
C ASN A 117 -4.12 -7.58 -3.55
N ARG A 118 -5.36 -7.22 -3.91
CA ARG A 118 -6.39 -6.81 -2.96
C ARG A 118 -7.77 -7.31 -3.40
N VAL A 119 -8.58 -7.77 -2.45
CA VAL A 119 -10.02 -8.00 -2.64
C VAL A 119 -10.78 -6.94 -1.85
N ARG A 120 -11.78 -6.33 -2.48
CA ARG A 120 -12.70 -5.39 -1.84
C ARG A 120 -14.13 -5.91 -1.91
N ALA A 121 -14.90 -5.58 -0.88
CA ALA A 121 -16.35 -5.68 -0.90
C ALA A 121 -16.93 -4.36 -0.36
N PHE A 122 -18.17 -4.03 -0.67
CA PHE A 122 -18.84 -2.89 -0.07
C PHE A 122 -20.34 -3.01 -0.23
N VAL A 123 -21.06 -2.33 0.65
CA VAL A 123 -22.48 -2.00 0.55
C VAL A 123 -22.61 -0.56 1.02
N GLN A 124 -23.20 0.28 0.20
CA GLN A 124 -23.37 1.70 0.48
C GLN A 124 -24.78 2.16 0.13
N ALA A 125 -25.34 2.97 1.01
CA ALA A 125 -26.57 3.71 0.82
C ALA A 125 -26.22 5.20 0.80
N ASN A 126 -26.53 5.88 -0.29
CA ASN A 126 -26.23 7.29 -0.50
C ASN A 126 -27.51 8.08 -0.69
N ASN A 127 -27.54 9.29 -0.12
CA ASN A 127 -28.60 10.28 -0.32
C ASN A 127 -30.00 9.73 0.02
N VAL A 128 -30.09 8.92 1.06
CA VAL A 128 -31.36 8.36 1.56
C VAL A 128 -32.12 9.47 2.29
N SER A 129 -33.38 9.74 1.94
CA SER A 129 -34.16 10.76 2.65
C SER A 129 -34.37 10.35 4.12
N GLU A 130 -34.50 11.33 5.00
CA GLU A 130 -34.68 11.06 6.44
C GLU A 130 -35.95 10.23 6.71
N ASN A 131 -37.03 10.54 5.99
CA ASN A 131 -38.28 9.78 6.07
C ASN A 131 -38.10 8.32 5.62
N LEU A 132 -37.34 8.08 4.56
CA LEU A 132 -37.08 6.72 4.08
C LEU A 132 -36.19 5.94 5.05
N ALA A 133 -35.17 6.58 5.63
CA ALA A 133 -34.32 5.95 6.65
C ALA A 133 -35.13 5.60 7.91
N ARG A 134 -36.07 6.48 8.31
CA ARG A 134 -36.95 6.27 9.44
C ARG A 134 -37.96 5.17 9.22
N LEU A 135 -38.53 5.11 8.01
CA LEU A 135 -39.38 4.01 7.57
C LEU A 135 -38.62 2.67 7.60
N ALA A 136 -37.41 2.63 7.05
CA ALA A 136 -36.58 1.42 7.02
C ALA A 136 -36.18 0.91 8.42
N TYR A 137 -36.06 1.81 9.41
CA TYR A 137 -35.68 1.44 10.79
C TYR A 137 -36.87 1.04 11.67
N ASN A 138 -38.01 1.68 11.51
CA ASN A 138 -39.19 1.44 12.37
C ASN A 138 -40.22 0.49 11.75
N GLY A 139 -40.18 0.27 10.44
CA GLY A 139 -41.18 -0.52 9.73
C GLY A 139 -42.44 0.29 9.37
N PHE A 140 -43.41 -0.38 8.76
CA PHE A 140 -44.65 0.24 8.27
C PHE A 140 -45.71 0.41 9.38
N ASP A 141 -45.70 -0.42 10.42
CA ASP A 141 -46.65 -0.38 11.54
C ASP A 141 -46.71 0.98 12.25
N ASP A 142 -45.60 1.71 12.26
CA ASP A 142 -45.42 2.97 12.97
C ASP A 142 -45.64 4.23 12.10
N VAL A 143 -46.01 4.08 10.83
CA VAL A 143 -46.05 5.17 9.84
C VAL A 143 -46.90 6.36 10.31
N ASN A 144 -48.09 6.09 10.84
CA ASN A 144 -49.00 7.14 11.32
C ASN A 144 -48.45 7.85 12.57
N ARG A 145 -47.86 7.09 13.51
CA ARG A 145 -47.24 7.64 14.73
C ARG A 145 -46.04 8.52 14.41
N LEU A 146 -45.29 8.16 13.38
CA LEU A 146 -44.07 8.86 12.97
C LEU A 146 -44.33 10.00 11.98
N GLY A 147 -45.56 10.17 11.50
CA GLY A 147 -45.93 11.19 10.51
C GLY A 147 -45.38 10.91 9.10
N LEU A 148 -45.14 9.64 8.78
CA LEU A 148 -44.58 9.20 7.49
C LEU A 148 -45.65 8.94 6.42
N ASN A 149 -46.93 9.19 6.75
CA ASN A 149 -48.08 9.02 5.86
C ASN A 149 -48.29 10.19 4.88
N GLN A 150 -47.23 10.94 4.59
CA GLN A 150 -47.24 12.07 3.66
C GLN A 150 -46.55 11.67 2.36
N LEU A 151 -46.91 12.34 1.26
CA LEU A 151 -46.23 12.17 -0.01
C LEU A 151 -44.78 12.65 0.12
N SER A 152 -43.83 11.75 -0.14
CA SER A 152 -42.40 12.06 -0.18
C SER A 152 -42.00 12.31 -1.63
N THR A 153 -41.63 13.55 -1.97
CA THR A 153 -41.36 14.00 -3.36
C THR A 153 -39.87 14.09 -3.72
N ASP A 154 -38.96 14.10 -2.73
CA ASP A 154 -37.52 14.35 -2.93
C ASP A 154 -36.65 13.09 -2.73
N ASN A 155 -37.09 11.94 -3.27
CA ASN A 155 -36.37 10.67 -3.06
C ASN A 155 -35.35 10.42 -4.17
N ASN A 156 -34.08 10.68 -3.85
CA ASN A 156 -32.97 10.46 -4.77
C ASN A 156 -31.89 9.60 -4.11
N PHE A 157 -32.14 8.31 -3.90
CA PHE A 157 -31.18 7.43 -3.22
C PHE A 157 -30.40 6.55 -4.20
N ASN A 158 -29.22 6.11 -3.75
CA ASN A 158 -28.43 5.09 -4.43
C ASN A 158 -27.96 4.05 -3.41
N PHE A 159 -28.49 2.84 -3.53
CA PHE A 159 -27.94 1.66 -2.88
C PHE A 159 -27.02 0.95 -3.87
N SER A 160 -25.75 0.80 -3.52
CA SER A 160 -24.77 0.10 -4.35
C SER A 160 -24.00 -0.87 -3.47
N GLY A 161 -23.86 -2.11 -3.94
CA GLY A 161 -23.03 -3.13 -3.31
C GLY A 161 -22.22 -3.87 -4.35
N GLY A 162 -21.09 -4.42 -3.94
CA GLY A 162 -20.29 -5.22 -4.84
C GLY A 162 -19.02 -5.73 -4.22
N SER A 163 -18.38 -6.64 -4.92
CA SER A 163 -17.08 -7.19 -4.57
C SER A 163 -16.22 -7.36 -5.81
N HIS A 164 -14.93 -7.09 -5.66
CA HIS A 164 -13.98 -7.17 -6.75
C HIS A 164 -12.57 -7.48 -6.26
N HIS A 165 -11.82 -8.16 -7.11
CA HIS A 165 -10.41 -8.44 -6.95
C HIS A 165 -9.59 -7.50 -7.82
N GLU A 166 -8.55 -6.93 -7.26
CA GLU A 166 -7.62 -6.00 -7.88
C GLU A 166 -6.21 -6.58 -7.89
N PHE A 167 -5.64 -6.67 -9.08
CA PHE A 167 -4.23 -6.93 -9.32
C PHE A 167 -3.58 -5.64 -9.80
N ALA A 168 -2.56 -5.15 -9.11
CA ALA A 168 -1.93 -3.90 -9.47
C ALA A 168 -0.42 -4.01 -9.60
N LEU A 169 0.12 -3.34 -10.62
CA LEU A 169 1.55 -3.14 -10.82
C LEU A 169 1.85 -1.65 -10.65
N SER A 170 2.79 -1.35 -9.75
CA SER A 170 3.24 0.01 -9.49
C SER A 170 4.70 0.20 -9.86
N TYR A 171 5.00 1.38 -10.36
CA TYR A 171 6.37 1.85 -10.61
C TYR A 171 6.54 3.27 -10.06
N GLY A 172 7.68 3.53 -9.44
CA GLY A 172 8.02 4.85 -8.91
C GLY A 172 9.47 5.19 -9.13
N ARG A 173 9.74 6.48 -9.38
CA ARG A 173 11.09 7.00 -9.62
C ARG A 173 11.30 8.40 -9.05
N THR A 174 12.53 8.67 -8.64
CA THR A 174 13.00 9.99 -8.22
C THR A 174 13.40 10.82 -9.45
N LEU A 175 12.94 12.06 -9.55
CA LEU A 175 13.28 12.99 -10.64
C LEU A 175 14.52 13.84 -10.31
N THR A 176 14.66 14.28 -9.06
CA THR A 176 15.80 15.10 -8.60
C THR A 176 16.55 14.39 -7.47
N PRO A 177 17.33 13.33 -7.76
CA PRO A 177 18.05 12.61 -6.72
C PRO A 177 19.10 13.51 -6.05
N ASN A 178 19.30 13.32 -4.75
CA ASN A 178 20.39 13.93 -3.97
C ASN A 178 20.46 15.46 -3.96
N THR A 179 19.30 16.12 -4.00
CA THR A 179 19.18 17.57 -3.89
C THR A 179 18.43 17.97 -2.62
N GLU A 180 18.51 19.25 -2.24
CA GLU A 180 17.66 19.84 -1.19
C GLU A 180 16.17 19.75 -1.54
N HIS A 181 15.84 19.92 -2.82
CA HIS A 181 14.48 19.89 -3.36
C HIS A 181 14.24 18.58 -4.12
N PHE A 182 13.78 17.57 -3.38
CA PHE A 182 13.73 16.21 -3.88
C PHE A 182 12.32 15.85 -4.39
N LEU A 183 12.22 15.49 -5.66
CA LEU A 183 10.96 15.19 -6.34
C LEU A 183 10.87 13.71 -6.73
N LYS A 184 9.69 13.14 -6.53
CA LYS A 184 9.33 11.74 -6.83
C LYS A 184 8.03 11.70 -7.60
N VAL A 185 7.91 10.74 -8.50
CA VAL A 185 6.68 10.40 -9.20
C VAL A 185 6.45 8.90 -9.15
N GLY A 186 5.19 8.49 -9.24
CA GLY A 186 4.82 7.09 -9.36
C GLY A 186 3.46 6.91 -9.99
N GLY A 187 3.24 5.72 -10.51
CA GLY A 187 1.97 5.32 -11.08
C GLY A 187 1.67 3.85 -10.81
N THR A 188 0.39 3.52 -10.80
CA THR A 188 -0.13 2.17 -10.64
C THR A 188 -1.11 1.87 -11.76
N VAL A 189 -1.00 0.69 -12.38
CA VAL A 189 -2.01 0.14 -13.29
C VAL A 189 -2.68 -1.04 -12.59
N LYS A 190 -4.01 -1.08 -12.64
CA LYS A 190 -4.86 -2.07 -11.99
C LYS A 190 -5.64 -2.86 -13.02
N TYR A 191 -5.64 -4.17 -12.90
CA TYR A 191 -6.61 -5.06 -13.52
C TYR A 191 -7.65 -5.48 -12.47
N LEU A 192 -8.92 -5.34 -12.82
CA LEU A 192 -10.04 -5.53 -11.91
C LEU A 192 -10.89 -6.69 -12.39
N VAL A 193 -11.27 -7.56 -11.47
CA VAL A 193 -12.19 -8.68 -11.69
C VAL A 193 -13.39 -8.50 -10.78
N GLY A 194 -14.57 -8.31 -11.37
CA GLY A 194 -15.83 -8.20 -10.64
C GLY A 194 -16.26 -9.57 -10.15
N LEU A 195 -16.36 -9.74 -8.83
CA LEU A 195 -16.83 -10.97 -8.18
C LEU A 195 -18.34 -10.91 -7.93
N GLY A 196 -18.90 -9.72 -7.77
CA GLY A 196 -20.34 -9.54 -7.66
C GLY A 196 -20.67 -8.07 -7.62
N GLY A 197 -21.90 -7.72 -7.92
CA GLY A 197 -22.35 -6.34 -7.88
C GLY A 197 -23.86 -6.27 -7.91
N ALA A 198 -24.42 -5.30 -7.18
CA ALA A 198 -25.81 -4.96 -7.26
C ALA A 198 -25.99 -3.47 -7.00
N PHE A 199 -27.00 -2.85 -7.61
CA PHE A 199 -27.42 -1.52 -7.24
C PHE A 199 -28.93 -1.36 -7.37
N LEU A 200 -29.46 -0.41 -6.61
CA LEU A 200 -30.80 0.14 -6.76
C LEU A 200 -30.67 1.66 -6.70
N LEU A 201 -30.98 2.32 -7.81
CA LEU A 201 -30.89 3.75 -7.98
C LEU A 201 -32.30 4.32 -8.18
N ASN A 202 -32.63 5.31 -7.36
CA ASN A 202 -33.83 6.11 -7.48
C ASN A 202 -33.47 7.54 -7.87
N GLU A 203 -34.03 8.02 -8.98
CA GLU A 203 -33.79 9.33 -9.57
C GLU A 203 -35.05 10.22 -9.53
N GLY A 204 -35.81 10.15 -8.43
CA GLY A 204 -36.94 11.04 -8.17
C GLY A 204 -38.30 10.34 -8.15
N THR A 205 -38.36 9.04 -7.88
CA THR A 205 -39.62 8.32 -7.64
C THR A 205 -40.23 8.82 -6.33
N GLU A 206 -41.44 9.37 -6.41
CA GLU A 206 -42.19 9.76 -5.24
C GLU A 206 -42.84 8.54 -4.60
N TYR A 207 -42.98 8.54 -3.28
CA TYR A 207 -43.72 7.49 -2.59
C TYR A 207 -44.68 8.08 -1.56
N HIS A 208 -45.82 7.43 -1.38
CA HIS A 208 -46.78 7.74 -0.32
C HIS A 208 -47.15 6.44 0.39
N VAL A 209 -46.95 6.39 1.70
CA VAL A 209 -47.36 5.26 2.54
C VAL A 209 -48.72 5.59 3.15
N TYR A 210 -49.74 4.79 2.89
CA TYR A 210 -51.11 5.06 3.38
C TYR A 210 -51.37 4.45 4.76
N ASP A 211 -50.92 3.22 4.96
CA ASP A 211 -51.14 2.40 6.16
C ASP A 211 -49.95 1.46 6.40
N ASP A 212 -50.17 0.37 7.14
CA ASP A 212 -49.15 -0.61 7.51
C ASP A 212 -48.74 -1.55 6.36
N ASN A 213 -49.49 -1.60 5.25
CA ASN A 213 -49.12 -2.44 4.11
C ASN A 213 -49.29 -1.82 2.72
N SER A 214 -49.71 -0.56 2.59
CA SER A 214 -49.97 0.07 1.30
C SER A 214 -48.99 1.20 0.99
N VAL A 215 -48.22 1.01 -0.09
CA VAL A 215 -47.29 2.01 -0.63
C VAL A 215 -47.66 2.35 -2.06
N GLU A 216 -47.83 3.64 -2.35
CA GLU A 216 -48.00 4.13 -3.71
C GLU A 216 -46.72 4.77 -4.22
N LEU A 217 -46.32 4.41 -5.44
CA LEU A 217 -45.20 4.99 -6.15
C LEU A 217 -45.73 5.86 -7.31
N ARG A 218 -45.18 7.08 -7.45
CA ARG A 218 -45.47 8.02 -8.55
C ARG A 218 -44.19 8.44 -9.25
N ASP A 219 -44.32 8.93 -10.49
CA ASP A 219 -43.20 9.47 -11.29
C ASP A 219 -41.94 8.58 -11.24
N ARG A 220 -42.18 7.28 -11.44
CA ARG A 220 -41.23 6.19 -11.20
C ARG A 220 -40.03 6.31 -12.11
N LYS A 221 -38.88 6.56 -11.51
CA LYS A 221 -37.54 6.59 -12.11
C LYS A 221 -36.62 5.72 -11.27
N LEU A 222 -36.75 4.41 -11.46
CA LEU A 222 -35.99 3.40 -10.74
C LEU A 222 -35.13 2.61 -11.72
N SER A 223 -33.92 2.28 -11.30
CA SER A 223 -33.10 1.30 -12.00
C SER A 223 -32.44 0.39 -10.99
N TYR A 224 -32.31 -0.88 -11.34
CA TYR A 224 -31.56 -1.83 -10.54
C TYR A 224 -30.71 -2.70 -11.44
N ALA A 225 -29.64 -3.25 -10.88
CA ALA A 225 -28.94 -4.37 -11.49
C ALA A 225 -28.40 -5.28 -10.40
N PHE A 226 -28.15 -6.54 -10.74
CA PHE A 226 -27.45 -7.47 -9.88
C PHE A 226 -26.73 -8.56 -10.69
N THR A 227 -25.76 -9.18 -10.03
CA THR A 227 -25.17 -10.45 -10.45
C THR A 227 -25.85 -11.59 -9.69
N ASN A 228 -26.40 -12.56 -10.41
CA ASN A 228 -27.10 -13.73 -9.85
C ASN A 228 -26.10 -14.64 -9.08
N PRO A 229 -26.40 -15.01 -7.83
CA PRO A 229 -25.57 -15.91 -7.01
C PRO A 229 -25.38 -17.30 -7.62
N ASP A 230 -26.29 -17.80 -8.47
CA ASP A 230 -26.19 -19.08 -9.18
C ASP A 230 -24.88 -19.23 -9.95
N PHE A 231 -24.19 -18.11 -10.24
CA PHE A 231 -22.84 -18.12 -10.79
C PHE A 231 -21.87 -18.98 -9.97
N TYR A 232 -22.00 -18.98 -8.64
CA TYR A 232 -21.13 -19.69 -7.71
C TYR A 232 -21.52 -21.15 -7.49
N ASP A 233 -22.77 -21.50 -7.78
CA ASP A 233 -23.33 -22.85 -7.61
C ASP A 233 -23.28 -23.69 -8.90
N GLN A 234 -22.57 -23.21 -9.92
CA GLN A 234 -22.41 -23.94 -11.17
C GLN A 234 -21.68 -25.27 -10.96
N PRO A 235 -22.07 -26.35 -11.66
CA PRO A 235 -21.46 -27.68 -11.50
C PRO A 235 -19.94 -27.73 -11.71
N ASN A 236 -19.40 -26.83 -12.53
CA ASN A 236 -17.97 -26.73 -12.84
C ASN A 236 -17.32 -25.48 -12.25
N PHE A 237 -17.89 -24.92 -11.18
CA PHE A 237 -17.31 -23.77 -10.52
C PHE A 237 -15.96 -24.15 -9.89
N GLY A 238 -14.90 -23.41 -10.26
CA GLY A 238 -13.57 -23.58 -9.70
C GLY A 238 -12.91 -22.23 -9.44
N ALA A 239 -11.76 -22.26 -8.76
CA ALA A 239 -11.02 -21.03 -8.42
C ALA A 239 -10.66 -20.17 -9.64
N GLY A 240 -10.57 -20.75 -10.84
CA GLY A 240 -10.31 -20.03 -12.09
C GLY A 240 -11.56 -19.41 -12.76
N THR A 241 -12.77 -19.85 -12.40
CA THR A 241 -14.03 -19.42 -13.04
C THR A 241 -14.23 -17.91 -13.00
N PRO A 242 -14.02 -17.21 -11.85
CA PRO A 242 -14.13 -15.75 -11.80
C PRO A 242 -13.09 -15.00 -12.65
N TYR A 243 -12.00 -15.66 -13.06
CA TYR A 243 -10.87 -15.03 -13.77
C TYR A 243 -10.82 -15.42 -15.26
N GLY A 244 -11.64 -16.39 -15.68
CA GLY A 244 -11.67 -16.93 -17.04
C GLY A 244 -12.61 -16.20 -17.98
N SER A 245 -13.17 -16.97 -18.93
CA SER A 245 -14.15 -16.50 -19.91
C SER A 245 -15.54 -16.28 -19.32
N GLN A 246 -15.89 -16.98 -18.24
CA GLN A 246 -17.20 -16.91 -17.57
C GLN A 246 -17.30 -15.77 -16.55
N ARG A 247 -16.25 -14.97 -16.36
CA ARG A 247 -16.20 -13.89 -15.36
C ARG A 247 -17.42 -12.97 -15.43
N LEU A 248 -17.90 -12.52 -14.26
CA LEU A 248 -19.06 -11.63 -14.16
C LEU A 248 -18.76 -10.22 -14.67
N GLY A 249 -17.55 -9.72 -14.38
CA GLY A 249 -17.10 -8.42 -14.83
C GLY A 249 -15.60 -8.28 -14.87
N SER A 250 -15.13 -7.33 -15.67
CA SER A 250 -13.70 -6.98 -15.73
C SER A 250 -13.52 -5.49 -15.99
N GLY A 251 -12.39 -4.95 -15.60
CA GLY A 251 -12.09 -3.54 -15.79
C GLY A 251 -10.64 -3.19 -15.53
N PHE A 252 -10.35 -1.91 -15.67
CA PHE A 252 -9.03 -1.35 -15.37
C PHE A 252 -9.17 -0.14 -14.47
N GLY A 253 -8.11 0.12 -13.72
CA GLY A 253 -7.98 1.35 -12.95
C GLY A 253 -6.54 1.85 -12.93
N PHE A 254 -6.36 3.08 -12.48
CA PHE A 254 -5.06 3.72 -12.39
C PHE A 254 -4.95 4.62 -11.17
N ASP A 255 -3.71 4.72 -10.67
CA ASP A 255 -3.31 5.72 -9.68
C ASP A 255 -2.12 6.51 -10.21
N LEU A 256 -2.10 7.81 -9.93
CA LEU A 256 -0.98 8.70 -10.23
C LEU A 256 -0.61 9.50 -9.00
N GLY A 257 0.69 9.67 -8.77
CA GLY A 257 1.20 10.34 -7.59
C GLY A 257 2.46 11.12 -7.84
N VAL A 258 2.56 12.28 -7.20
CA VAL A 258 3.77 13.10 -7.11
C VAL A 258 4.06 13.39 -5.65
N MET A 259 5.35 13.51 -5.32
CA MET A 259 5.79 13.80 -3.96
C MET A 259 7.04 14.65 -3.97
N TYR A 260 6.97 15.76 -3.25
CA TYR A 260 8.05 16.70 -3.01
C TYR A 260 8.55 16.58 -1.57
N GLU A 261 9.86 16.61 -1.39
CA GLU A 261 10.51 16.59 -0.08
C GLU A 261 11.52 17.73 0.01
N TRP A 262 11.41 18.53 1.06
CA TRP A 262 12.40 19.53 1.42
C TRP A 262 13.42 18.93 2.41
N ARG A 263 14.70 18.92 2.01
CA ARG A 263 15.81 18.25 2.68
C ARG A 263 16.96 19.24 2.92
N PRO A 264 16.85 20.20 3.85
CA PRO A 264 17.84 21.27 4.04
C PRO A 264 19.23 20.79 4.48
N LYS A 265 19.34 19.55 4.97
CA LYS A 265 20.60 18.92 5.42
C LYS A 265 20.88 17.65 4.63
N TYR A 266 20.65 17.67 3.31
CA TYR A 266 20.77 16.49 2.45
C TYR A 266 22.21 15.98 2.35
N ASP A 267 23.18 16.89 2.42
CA ASP A 267 24.63 16.70 2.45
C ASP A 267 25.08 15.79 3.60
N LYS A 268 24.52 15.95 4.80
CA LYS A 268 24.81 15.11 5.98
C LYS A 268 24.58 13.60 5.74
N TYR A 269 23.77 13.25 4.75
CA TYR A 269 23.45 11.86 4.42
C TYR A 269 24.29 11.29 3.28
N GLN A 270 25.18 12.09 2.69
CA GLN A 270 26.12 11.64 1.67
C GLN A 270 27.38 11.08 2.33
N TYR A 271 27.96 10.04 1.74
CA TYR A 271 29.24 9.48 2.16
C TYR A 271 29.95 8.82 0.98
N HIS A 272 31.28 8.91 0.96
CA HIS A 272 32.11 8.25 -0.02
C HIS A 272 32.45 6.83 0.47
N MET A 273 32.30 5.83 -0.40
CA MET A 273 32.65 4.44 -0.11
C MET A 273 32.80 3.63 -1.39
N ASP A 274 33.75 2.71 -1.43
CA ASP A 274 34.01 1.84 -2.59
C ASP A 274 34.26 2.65 -3.89
N GLY A 275 34.96 3.78 -3.76
CA GLY A 275 35.27 4.70 -4.86
C GLY A 275 34.04 5.42 -5.45
N LYS A 276 32.90 5.44 -4.73
CA LYS A 276 31.65 6.06 -5.19
C LYS A 276 30.98 6.85 -4.08
N ASP A 277 30.21 7.87 -4.47
CA ASP A 277 29.36 8.60 -3.54
C ASP A 277 28.02 7.90 -3.34
N TRP A 278 27.66 7.68 -2.09
CA TRP A 278 26.45 7.03 -1.67
C TRP A 278 25.61 7.97 -0.82
N THR A 279 24.29 7.79 -0.89
CA THR A 279 23.35 8.44 0.02
C THR A 279 22.79 7.41 0.98
N ASP A 280 22.85 7.65 2.30
CA ASP A 280 22.36 6.72 3.31
C ASP A 280 20.87 6.39 3.08
N PRO A 281 20.53 5.15 2.68
CA PRO A 281 19.15 4.79 2.36
C PRO A 281 18.32 4.47 3.60
N SER A 282 18.94 4.29 4.77
CA SER A 282 18.30 3.83 6.00
C SER A 282 17.62 4.95 6.80
N ARG A 283 17.92 6.21 6.48
CA ARG A 283 17.47 7.39 7.24
C ARG A 283 16.38 8.17 6.51
N ASN A 284 15.44 8.70 7.28
CA ASN A 284 14.50 9.72 6.82
C ASN A 284 15.26 11.06 6.66
N LYS A 285 15.22 11.64 5.46
CA LYS A 285 16.06 12.79 5.07
C LYS A 285 15.31 14.12 5.11
N TYR A 286 14.00 14.10 4.87
CA TYR A 286 13.19 15.32 4.77
C TYR A 286 12.97 16.00 6.13
N ARG A 287 12.79 17.32 6.08
CA ARG A 287 12.16 18.10 7.16
C ARG A 287 10.65 18.22 6.91
N MET A 288 10.27 18.39 5.64
CA MET A 288 8.89 18.46 5.19
C MET A 288 8.70 17.63 3.92
N ARG A 289 7.55 16.99 3.78
CA ARG A 289 7.13 16.23 2.61
C ARG A 289 5.70 16.61 2.24
N VAL A 290 5.46 16.87 0.95
CA VAL A 290 4.14 17.18 0.41
C VAL A 290 3.87 16.26 -0.76
N GLY A 291 2.69 15.67 -0.84
CA GLY A 291 2.31 14.77 -1.92
C GLY A 291 0.92 15.05 -2.43
N LEU A 292 0.74 14.88 -3.75
CA LEU A 292 -0.55 14.93 -4.42
C LEU A 292 -0.75 13.61 -5.16
N ALA A 293 -1.91 13.00 -5.01
CA ALA A 293 -2.26 11.77 -5.71
C ALA A 293 -3.71 11.77 -6.16
N LEU A 294 -3.93 11.18 -7.34
CA LEU A 294 -5.24 10.82 -7.86
C LEU A 294 -5.31 9.29 -7.87
N THR A 295 -6.20 8.71 -7.07
CA THR A 295 -6.26 7.26 -6.82
C THR A 295 -7.62 6.67 -7.17
N ASP A 296 -7.61 5.39 -7.55
CA ASP A 296 -8.79 4.59 -7.88
C ASP A 296 -9.62 5.20 -9.03
N VAL A 297 -8.96 5.71 -10.07
CA VAL A 297 -9.66 6.12 -11.30
C VAL A 297 -9.89 4.89 -12.16
N GLY A 298 -11.15 4.56 -12.44
CA GLY A 298 -11.47 3.40 -13.26
C GLY A 298 -12.86 2.86 -12.99
N ALA A 299 -13.17 1.74 -13.63
CA ALA A 299 -14.47 1.09 -13.51
C ALA A 299 -14.38 -0.40 -13.85
N ILE A 300 -15.37 -1.15 -13.39
CA ILE A 300 -15.60 -2.57 -13.69
C ILE A 300 -16.87 -2.64 -14.52
N ARG A 301 -16.76 -3.26 -15.70
CA ARG A 301 -17.92 -3.54 -16.54
C ARG A 301 -18.38 -4.98 -16.32
N TYR A 302 -19.59 -5.13 -15.84
CA TYR A 302 -20.29 -6.41 -15.74
C TYR A 302 -21.01 -6.67 -17.06
N GLY A 303 -20.97 -7.92 -17.54
CA GLY A 303 -21.51 -8.23 -18.86
C GLY A 303 -21.64 -9.70 -19.18
N ASN A 304 -21.96 -10.52 -18.17
CA ASN A 304 -22.25 -11.93 -18.37
C ASN A 304 -23.75 -12.11 -18.65
N ASP A 305 -24.10 -12.59 -19.85
CA ASP A 305 -25.50 -12.69 -20.29
C ASP A 305 -26.34 -13.66 -19.46
N GLN A 306 -25.74 -14.65 -18.81
CA GLN A 306 -26.45 -15.61 -17.97
C GLN A 306 -26.71 -15.07 -16.57
N TYR A 307 -25.73 -14.38 -15.98
CA TYR A 307 -25.73 -14.04 -14.55
C TYR A 307 -25.88 -12.55 -14.26
N VAL A 308 -25.86 -11.66 -15.25
CA VAL A 308 -26.09 -10.23 -15.03
C VAL A 308 -27.49 -9.87 -15.47
N ARG A 309 -28.22 -9.18 -14.60
CA ARG A 309 -29.53 -8.60 -14.89
C ARG A 309 -29.50 -7.13 -14.53
N GLN A 310 -30.06 -6.30 -15.39
CA GLN A 310 -30.31 -4.91 -15.13
C GLN A 310 -31.67 -4.56 -15.70
N ALA A 311 -32.45 -3.83 -14.92
CA ALA A 311 -33.68 -3.25 -15.40
C ALA A 311 -33.78 -1.76 -15.10
N ARG A 312 -34.58 -1.06 -15.90
CA ARG A 312 -34.95 0.33 -15.67
C ARG A 312 -36.44 0.53 -15.93
N ILE A 313 -37.01 1.44 -15.15
CA ILE A 313 -38.32 2.05 -15.39
C ILE A 313 -38.20 3.57 -15.26
N ALA A 314 -38.76 4.28 -16.24
CA ALA A 314 -38.84 5.74 -16.24
C ALA A 314 -40.18 6.15 -16.86
N ASN A 315 -41.22 6.31 -16.04
CA ASN A 315 -42.53 6.75 -16.50
C ASN A 315 -43.32 7.48 -15.40
N ASN A 316 -44.39 8.17 -15.81
CA ASN A 316 -45.25 8.94 -14.90
C ASN A 316 -46.44 8.11 -14.39
N GLY A 317 -46.36 6.78 -14.48
CA GLY A 317 -47.42 5.88 -14.04
C GLY A 317 -47.45 5.76 -12.51
N VAL A 318 -48.66 5.61 -11.97
CA VAL A 318 -48.89 5.37 -10.54
C VAL A 318 -49.10 3.89 -10.32
N VAL A 319 -48.45 3.34 -9.29
CA VAL A 319 -48.64 1.95 -8.86
C VAL A 319 -48.83 1.91 -7.36
N LYS A 320 -49.85 1.17 -6.92
CA LYS A 320 -50.04 0.81 -5.52
C LYS A 320 -49.50 -0.60 -5.30
N ILE A 321 -48.64 -0.73 -4.31
CA ILE A 321 -47.99 -1.97 -3.89
C ILE A 321 -48.56 -2.30 -2.51
N ASN A 322 -49.09 -3.51 -2.37
CA ASN A 322 -49.28 -4.10 -1.07
C ASN A 322 -47.95 -4.73 -0.65
N THR A 323 -47.39 -4.34 0.49
CA THR A 323 -46.12 -4.87 0.99
C THR A 323 -46.22 -6.35 1.33
N ASP A 324 -47.42 -6.86 1.63
CA ASP A 324 -47.66 -8.28 1.84
C ASP A 324 -47.49 -9.10 0.54
N ASP A 325 -47.60 -8.45 -0.64
CA ASP A 325 -47.36 -9.06 -1.95
C ASP A 325 -45.86 -9.02 -2.34
N VAL A 326 -45.01 -8.39 -1.52
CA VAL A 326 -43.55 -8.34 -1.73
C VAL A 326 -42.93 -9.60 -1.13
N ASP A 327 -42.82 -10.61 -1.98
CA ASP A 327 -42.15 -11.87 -1.64
C ASP A 327 -40.75 -11.88 -2.30
N ILE A 328 -39.72 -11.79 -1.47
CA ILE A 328 -38.31 -11.83 -1.89
C ILE A 328 -37.56 -12.68 -0.85
N ASP A 329 -37.54 -13.98 -1.09
CA ASP A 329 -36.79 -14.94 -0.29
C ASP A 329 -35.35 -15.09 -0.80
N ASP A 330 -35.16 -15.02 -2.12
CA ASP A 330 -33.86 -15.11 -2.80
C ASP A 330 -33.61 -13.95 -3.79
N VAL A 331 -32.35 -13.76 -4.17
CA VAL A 331 -31.95 -12.77 -5.20
C VAL A 331 -32.64 -13.05 -6.54
N ASN A 332 -32.94 -14.31 -6.84
CA ASN A 332 -33.67 -14.72 -8.02
C ASN A 332 -35.12 -14.21 -8.07
N ASP A 333 -35.74 -13.94 -6.91
CA ASP A 333 -37.10 -13.42 -6.82
C ASP A 333 -37.18 -11.91 -7.08
N ILE A 334 -36.05 -11.20 -7.05
CA ILE A 334 -36.00 -9.75 -7.25
C ILE A 334 -36.58 -9.36 -8.60
N SER A 335 -36.12 -9.99 -9.69
CA SER A 335 -36.62 -9.64 -11.03
C SER A 335 -38.11 -9.93 -11.21
N PRO A 336 -38.62 -11.16 -10.96
CA PRO A 336 -40.04 -11.45 -11.13
C PRO A 336 -40.94 -10.64 -10.19
N THR A 337 -40.52 -10.37 -8.95
CA THR A 337 -41.28 -9.53 -8.01
C THR A 337 -41.33 -8.08 -8.49
N PHE A 338 -40.21 -7.50 -8.96
CA PHE A 338 -40.20 -6.14 -9.50
C PHE A 338 -40.96 -6.03 -10.83
N ASP A 339 -40.87 -7.05 -11.71
CA ASP A 339 -41.66 -7.13 -12.93
C ASP A 339 -43.17 -7.16 -12.62
N ARG A 340 -43.58 -8.00 -11.66
CA ARG A 340 -44.98 -8.11 -11.21
C ARG A 340 -45.51 -6.83 -10.60
N LEU A 341 -44.74 -6.22 -9.71
CA LEU A 341 -45.20 -5.08 -8.91
C LEU A 341 -45.06 -3.75 -9.66
N ILE A 342 -43.97 -3.55 -10.40
CA ILE A 342 -43.57 -2.24 -10.92
C ILE A 342 -43.59 -2.21 -12.46
N GLY A 343 -43.60 -3.34 -13.17
CA GLY A 343 -43.73 -3.37 -14.63
C GLY A 343 -42.54 -2.74 -15.36
N LEU A 344 -41.42 -3.46 -15.42
CA LEU A 344 -40.14 -2.97 -15.93
C LEU A 344 -40.18 -2.79 -17.46
N SER A 345 -39.50 -1.75 -17.97
CA SER A 345 -39.58 -1.36 -19.39
C SER A 345 -38.34 -1.70 -20.20
N GLU A 346 -37.16 -1.70 -19.58
CA GLU A 346 -35.88 -1.99 -20.26
C GLU A 346 -35.12 -3.05 -19.48
N GLN A 347 -34.73 -4.15 -20.13
CA GLN A 347 -33.96 -5.24 -19.55
C GLN A 347 -32.64 -5.39 -20.32
N THR A 348 -31.51 -5.38 -19.60
CA THR A 348 -30.17 -5.58 -20.18
C THR A 348 -29.33 -6.51 -19.29
N THR A 349 -28.21 -6.99 -19.83
CA THR A 349 -27.29 -7.91 -19.13
C THR A 349 -25.96 -7.25 -18.80
N ARG A 350 -25.92 -5.92 -18.71
CA ARG A 350 -24.64 -5.17 -18.61
C ARG A 350 -24.78 -3.91 -17.79
N PHE A 351 -24.02 -3.79 -16.71
CA PHE A 351 -23.89 -2.53 -15.95
C PHE A 351 -22.43 -2.22 -15.63
N THR A 352 -22.14 -0.98 -15.24
CA THR A 352 -20.78 -0.54 -14.90
C THR A 352 -20.75 -0.02 -13.47
N SER A 353 -19.78 -0.50 -12.69
CA SER A 353 -19.51 -0.06 -11.32
C SER A 353 -18.19 0.72 -11.30
N TYR A 354 -18.21 1.96 -10.81
CA TYR A 354 -17.03 2.82 -10.76
C TYR A 354 -16.21 2.59 -9.49
N LEU A 355 -14.90 2.70 -9.62
CA LEU A 355 -13.97 2.69 -8.48
C LEU A 355 -14.05 4.02 -7.71
N PRO A 356 -13.77 4.03 -6.38
CA PRO A 356 -13.91 5.21 -5.52
C PRO A 356 -12.83 6.28 -5.79
N THR A 357 -12.95 6.97 -6.91
CA THR A 357 -11.97 7.94 -7.38
C THR A 357 -11.81 9.09 -6.37
N THR A 358 -10.57 9.30 -5.93
CA THR A 358 -10.23 10.24 -4.87
C THR A 358 -9.01 11.08 -5.21
N LEU A 359 -9.09 12.37 -4.85
CA LEU A 359 -7.94 13.27 -4.81
C LEU A 359 -7.40 13.31 -3.39
N ARG A 360 -6.08 13.17 -3.24
CA ARG A 360 -5.40 13.17 -1.94
C ARG A 360 -4.27 14.19 -1.92
N LEU A 361 -4.33 15.11 -0.97
CA LEU A 361 -3.22 15.99 -0.62
C LEU A 361 -2.66 15.54 0.73
N THR A 362 -1.35 15.32 0.78
CA THR A 362 -0.64 14.92 1.99
C THR A 362 0.44 15.94 2.31
N GLY A 363 0.57 16.29 3.57
CA GLY A 363 1.66 17.07 4.13
C GLY A 363 2.23 16.33 5.33
N ASP A 364 3.54 16.36 5.54
CA ASP A 364 4.15 15.64 6.63
C ASP A 364 5.43 16.33 7.10
N TYR A 365 5.50 16.60 8.40
CA TYR A 365 6.57 17.38 9.00
C TYR A 365 7.29 16.59 10.08
N ARG A 366 8.62 16.53 9.99
CA ARG A 366 9.47 15.90 10.99
C ARG A 366 9.83 16.92 12.06
N LEU A 367 9.14 16.88 13.21
CA LEU A 367 9.33 17.80 14.33
C LEU A 367 10.72 17.62 14.97
N VAL A 368 11.02 16.38 15.36
CA VAL A 368 12.33 15.91 15.85
C VAL A 368 12.63 14.54 15.25
N ASN A 369 13.77 13.91 15.58
CA ASN A 369 14.26 12.71 14.88
C ASN A 369 13.22 11.58 14.70
N HIS A 370 12.38 11.34 15.71
CA HIS A 370 11.40 10.25 15.72
C HIS A 370 9.95 10.72 15.86
N ILE A 371 9.69 12.02 15.91
CA ILE A 371 8.33 12.57 16.10
C ILE A 371 7.93 13.35 14.86
N PHE A 372 6.76 13.02 14.33
CA PHE A 372 6.22 13.57 13.10
C PHE A 372 4.77 14.00 13.28
N ALA A 373 4.33 14.92 12.45
CA ALA A 373 2.94 15.29 12.31
C ALA A 373 2.58 15.29 10.82
N GLY A 374 1.65 14.41 10.44
CA GLY A 374 1.12 14.30 9.09
C GLY A 374 -0.27 14.91 8.97
N LEU A 375 -0.56 15.55 7.85
CA LEU A 375 -1.87 16.04 7.45
C LEU A 375 -2.27 15.33 6.15
N MET A 376 -3.47 14.76 6.11
CA MET A 376 -4.04 14.15 4.91
C MET A 376 -5.43 14.72 4.65
N TRP A 377 -5.60 15.36 3.50
CA TRP A 377 -6.90 15.75 2.97
C TRP A 377 -7.30 14.78 1.86
N THR A 378 -8.43 14.11 2.03
CA THR A 378 -9.03 13.21 1.04
C THR A 378 -10.32 13.81 0.54
N GLN A 379 -10.44 13.96 -0.77
CA GLN A 379 -11.63 14.48 -1.43
C GLN A 379 -12.17 13.43 -2.39
N ASN A 380 -13.42 13.02 -2.18
CA ASN A 380 -14.14 12.18 -3.13
C ASN A 380 -14.52 13.00 -4.37
N LEU A 381 -14.34 12.40 -5.55
CA LEU A 381 -14.63 13.03 -6.83
C LEU A 381 -15.91 12.49 -7.50
N LEU A 382 -16.56 11.50 -6.90
CA LEU A 382 -17.75 10.86 -7.46
C LEU A 382 -19.07 11.48 -6.96
N PRO A 383 -20.01 11.82 -7.87
CA PRO A 383 -21.39 12.17 -7.53
C PRO A 383 -22.12 11.13 -6.66
N ALA A 384 -23.21 11.54 -6.01
CA ALA A 384 -23.98 10.67 -5.09
C ALA A 384 -24.71 9.51 -5.77
N ASN A 385 -25.15 9.71 -7.02
CA ASN A 385 -25.85 8.73 -7.84
C ASN A 385 -24.90 7.81 -8.62
N THR A 386 -23.58 7.93 -8.45
CA THR A 386 -22.63 7.04 -9.13
C THR A 386 -22.81 5.59 -8.66
N ILE A 387 -23.07 4.69 -9.61
CA ILE A 387 -23.13 3.25 -9.36
C ILE A 387 -21.71 2.74 -9.02
N GLY A 388 -21.56 2.16 -7.84
CA GLY A 388 -20.29 1.64 -7.36
C GLY A 388 -19.91 2.18 -5.99
N GLN A 389 -18.62 2.13 -5.67
CA GLN A 389 -18.16 2.53 -4.36
C GLN A 389 -17.78 4.01 -4.35
N ARG A 390 -18.21 4.73 -3.32
CA ARG A 390 -17.77 6.10 -3.06
C ARG A 390 -16.84 6.12 -1.85
N SER A 391 -15.85 7.01 -1.91
CA SER A 391 -15.05 7.34 -0.72
C SER A 391 -15.73 8.47 0.04
N LEU A 392 -15.52 8.53 1.35
CA LEU A 392 -15.96 9.67 2.15
C LEU A 392 -14.84 10.71 2.19
N SER A 393 -15.22 11.98 2.02
CA SER A 393 -14.25 13.07 2.10
C SER A 393 -13.85 13.28 3.57
N SER A 394 -12.57 13.50 3.83
CA SER A 394 -12.04 13.61 5.18
C SER A 394 -10.79 14.47 5.27
N LEU A 395 -10.52 14.95 6.48
CA LEU A 395 -9.29 15.65 6.84
C LEU A 395 -8.71 15.01 8.10
N ALA A 396 -7.48 14.52 8.04
CA ALA A 396 -6.83 13.85 9.16
C ALA A 396 -5.50 14.52 9.53
N LEU A 397 -5.31 14.79 10.83
CA LEU A 397 -4.04 15.15 11.42
C LEU A 397 -3.53 13.94 12.22
N THR A 398 -2.35 13.44 11.90
CA THR A 398 -1.78 12.22 12.48
C THR A 398 -0.42 12.53 13.11
N PRO A 399 -0.37 12.94 14.39
CA PRO A 399 0.84 12.83 15.18
C PRO A 399 1.32 11.37 15.25
N ARG A 400 2.64 11.16 15.14
CA ARG A 400 3.23 9.83 15.27
C ARG A 400 4.64 9.84 15.83
N ILE A 401 4.99 8.75 16.50
CA ILE A 401 6.36 8.41 16.88
C ILE A 401 6.79 7.22 16.02
N GLU A 402 7.83 7.40 15.22
CA GLU A 402 8.23 6.45 14.19
C GLU A 402 9.68 5.99 14.34
N PHE A 403 9.85 4.67 14.42
CA PHE A 403 11.12 3.95 14.30
C PHE A 403 11.02 2.93 13.17
N ALA A 404 12.18 2.38 12.79
CA ALA A 404 12.24 1.39 11.72
C ALA A 404 11.39 0.14 12.00
N ARG A 405 11.33 -0.30 13.27
CA ARG A 405 10.61 -1.52 13.71
C ARG A 405 9.43 -1.26 14.65
N ALA A 406 9.19 -0.02 15.05
CA ALA A 406 8.11 0.32 15.97
C ALA A 406 7.50 1.65 15.56
N GLU A 407 6.18 1.77 15.60
CA GLU A 407 5.50 3.02 15.30
C GLU A 407 4.19 3.10 16.07
N ILE A 408 3.90 4.28 16.61
CA ILE A 408 2.63 4.60 17.23
C ILE A 408 2.12 5.87 16.55
N ALA A 409 0.88 5.85 16.07
CA ALA A 409 0.25 7.00 15.45
C ALA A 409 -1.15 7.21 16.01
N THR A 410 -1.60 8.46 16.04
CA THR A 410 -2.89 8.83 16.62
C THR A 410 -3.65 9.72 15.63
N PRO A 411 -4.39 9.14 14.67
CA PRO A 411 -5.20 9.92 13.74
C PRO A 411 -6.26 10.75 14.47
N ILE A 412 -6.34 12.04 14.16
CA ILE A 412 -7.41 12.94 14.56
C ILE A 412 -8.09 13.37 13.27
N MET A 413 -9.30 12.87 13.01
CA MET A 413 -9.93 12.98 11.70
C MET A 413 -11.29 13.67 11.77
N LEU A 414 -11.49 14.68 10.91
CA LEU A 414 -12.82 15.13 10.50
C LEU A 414 -13.30 14.24 9.36
N ALA A 415 -14.01 13.18 9.74
CA ALA A 415 -14.53 12.16 8.86
C ALA A 415 -15.91 12.53 8.31
N ASN A 416 -16.39 11.71 7.37
CA ASN A 416 -17.77 11.71 6.89
C ASN A 416 -18.19 13.05 6.27
N ASN A 417 -17.43 13.47 5.26
CA ASN A 417 -17.56 14.78 4.64
C ASN A 417 -17.37 15.92 5.65
N TYR A 418 -16.35 15.79 6.50
CA TYR A 418 -15.89 16.81 7.46
C TYR A 418 -16.84 17.09 8.63
N ARG A 419 -17.81 16.22 8.90
CA ARG A 419 -18.87 16.47 9.89
C ARG A 419 -18.66 15.78 11.23
N LYS A 420 -17.83 14.75 11.31
CA LYS A 420 -17.64 13.95 12.53
C LYS A 420 -16.17 13.90 12.92
N LEU A 421 -15.88 14.26 14.17
CA LEU A 421 -14.57 14.06 14.75
C LEU A 421 -14.40 12.59 15.15
N GLN A 422 -13.34 11.97 14.66
CA GLN A 422 -12.91 10.62 15.00
C GLN A 422 -11.49 10.68 15.57
N LEU A 423 -11.26 9.87 16.60
CA LEU A 423 -9.94 9.69 17.20
C LEU A 423 -9.53 8.24 16.99
N GLY A 424 -8.40 8.05 16.33
CA GLY A 424 -7.83 6.74 16.04
C GLY A 424 -6.57 6.46 16.82
N ALA A 425 -6.15 5.20 16.80
CA ALA A 425 -4.84 4.77 17.25
C ALA A 425 -4.32 3.64 16.36
N MET A 426 -3.01 3.67 16.09
CA MET A 426 -2.32 2.65 15.32
C MET A 426 -1.02 2.29 15.99
N VAL A 427 -0.72 1.01 16.01
CA VAL A 427 0.56 0.47 16.47
C VAL A 427 1.12 -0.47 15.40
N ARG A 428 2.39 -0.28 15.06
CA ARG A 428 3.18 -1.21 14.24
C ARG A 428 4.35 -1.72 15.07
N LEU A 429 4.45 -3.03 15.27
CA LEU A 429 5.53 -3.71 15.99
C LEU A 429 6.14 -4.77 15.08
N GLY A 430 7.28 -4.43 14.49
CA GLY A 430 7.99 -5.27 13.53
C GLY A 430 7.07 -5.68 12.37
N PRO A 431 6.71 -6.97 12.26
CA PRO A 431 5.84 -7.46 11.20
C PRO A 431 4.35 -7.12 11.39
N LEU A 432 3.92 -6.87 12.63
CA LEU A 432 2.52 -6.72 12.99
C LEU A 432 2.09 -5.26 12.92
N ILE A 433 0.93 -5.01 12.33
CA ILE A 433 0.22 -3.74 12.33
C ILE A 433 -1.18 -3.99 12.89
N VAL A 434 -1.62 -3.15 13.83
CA VAL A 434 -3.00 -3.11 14.30
C VAL A 434 -3.40 -1.64 14.49
N GLY A 435 -4.63 -1.29 14.14
CA GLY A 435 -5.14 0.05 14.41
C GLY A 435 -6.62 0.21 14.14
N SER A 436 -7.12 1.39 14.46
CA SER A 436 -8.48 1.85 14.20
C SER A 436 -8.42 3.37 14.04
N ASP A 437 -9.11 3.90 13.04
CA ASP A 437 -9.24 5.33 12.77
C ASP A 437 -10.36 5.99 13.62
N ASN A 438 -11.24 5.20 14.24
CA ASN A 438 -12.34 5.63 15.12
C ASN A 438 -12.39 4.87 16.47
N LEU A 439 -11.22 4.59 17.06
CA LEU A 439 -11.12 3.97 18.39
C LEU A 439 -11.83 4.79 19.48
N GLY A 440 -11.83 6.12 19.35
CA GLY A 440 -12.51 7.05 20.25
C GLY A 440 -14.01 6.79 20.34
N GLY A 441 -14.69 6.49 19.23
CA GLY A 441 -16.10 6.11 19.26
C GLY A 441 -16.32 4.78 19.98
N LEU A 442 -15.47 3.79 19.73
CA LEU A 442 -15.53 2.49 20.40
C LEU A 442 -15.29 2.57 21.91
N MET A 443 -14.52 3.57 22.37
CA MET A 443 -14.22 3.80 23.79
C MET A 443 -15.16 4.82 24.46
N GLY A 444 -16.13 5.38 23.73
CA GLY A 444 -17.05 6.40 24.26
C GLY A 444 -16.43 7.79 24.46
N LEU A 445 -15.30 8.08 23.81
CA LEU A 445 -14.62 9.38 23.83
C LEU A 445 -15.19 10.35 22.78
N THR A 446 -15.84 9.83 21.74
CA THR A 446 -16.50 10.60 20.68
C THR A 446 -17.84 9.95 20.30
N THR A 447 -18.67 10.60 19.49
CA THR A 447 -19.94 10.01 19.03
C THR A 447 -19.72 8.77 18.17
N THR A 448 -20.50 7.73 18.39
CA THR A 448 -20.32 6.44 17.72
C THR A 448 -21.37 6.25 16.64
N THR A 449 -21.06 6.69 15.43
CA THR A 449 -21.90 6.45 14.24
C THR A 449 -21.21 5.48 13.26
N GLY A 450 -20.12 4.84 13.70
CA GLY A 450 -19.37 3.87 12.94
C GLY A 450 -18.28 3.21 13.78
N ALA A 451 -17.70 2.15 13.24
CA ALA A 451 -16.61 1.40 13.85
C ALA A 451 -15.65 0.92 12.75
N ASP A 452 -14.36 0.92 13.04
CA ASP A 452 -13.35 0.39 12.13
C ASP A 452 -12.21 -0.28 12.89
N LEU A 453 -11.57 -1.24 12.24
CA LEU A 453 -10.43 -1.98 12.76
C LEU A 453 -9.57 -2.43 11.59
N TYR A 454 -8.25 -2.42 11.71
CA TYR A 454 -7.38 -3.03 10.72
C TYR A 454 -6.23 -3.78 11.36
N PHE A 455 -5.81 -4.84 10.67
CA PHE A 455 -4.63 -5.61 11.03
C PHE A 455 -3.82 -5.95 9.79
N GLY A 456 -2.52 -6.10 9.95
CA GLY A 456 -1.63 -6.54 8.88
C GLY A 456 -0.42 -7.29 9.39
N LEU A 457 0.06 -8.21 8.57
CA LEU A 457 1.29 -8.94 8.79
C LEU A 457 2.20 -8.77 7.58
N SER A 458 3.44 -8.38 7.83
CA SER A 458 4.42 -8.10 6.78
C SER A 458 5.84 -8.49 7.17
N LEU A 459 6.67 -8.78 6.19
CA LEU A 459 8.10 -9.01 6.35
C LEU A 459 8.85 -7.94 5.55
N ALA A 460 9.87 -7.35 6.17
CA ALA A 460 10.61 -6.26 5.56
C ALA A 460 12.12 -6.43 5.73
N ILE A 461 12.84 -6.34 4.62
CA ILE A 461 14.30 -6.23 4.60
C ILE A 461 14.62 -4.75 4.37
N GLN A 462 15.07 -4.09 5.43
CA GLN A 462 15.41 -2.67 5.38
C GLN A 462 16.73 -2.45 4.63
N LYS A 463 16.80 -1.35 3.88
CA LYS A 463 18.07 -0.87 3.34
C LYS A 463 18.99 -0.46 4.48
N LYS A 464 20.26 -0.81 4.36
CA LYS A 464 21.29 -0.49 5.35
C LYS A 464 22.36 0.36 4.68
N ARG A 465 22.96 1.27 5.43
CA ARG A 465 24.22 1.91 5.05
C ARG A 465 25.29 0.83 4.89
N HIS A 466 26.16 0.98 3.90
CA HIS A 466 27.35 0.14 3.77
C HIS A 466 28.19 0.25 5.05
N LYS A 467 28.65 -0.89 5.58
CA LYS A 467 29.45 -0.94 6.80
C LYS A 467 30.92 -0.96 6.42
N ASP A 468 31.72 -0.24 7.20
CA ASP A 468 33.17 -0.13 7.10
C ASP A 468 33.69 -0.19 8.55
N LYS A 469 34.58 -1.14 8.83
CA LYS A 469 34.95 -1.53 10.19
C LYS A 469 36.17 -0.76 10.68
N ASP A 470 37.16 -0.55 9.84
CA ASP A 470 38.38 0.20 10.15
C ASP A 470 38.35 1.65 9.66
N ASN A 471 37.27 2.05 8.97
CA ASN A 471 36.99 3.41 8.48
C ASN A 471 38.02 3.87 7.44
N ASP A 472 38.30 3.02 6.46
CA ASP A 472 39.19 3.28 5.34
C ASP A 472 38.46 3.64 4.03
N GLN A 473 37.12 3.74 4.09
CA GLN A 473 36.21 4.02 2.98
C GLN A 473 36.04 2.86 1.99
N VAL A 474 36.46 1.66 2.36
CA VAL A 474 36.13 0.41 1.67
C VAL A 474 35.13 -0.35 2.52
N SER A 475 34.02 -0.77 1.90
CA SER A 475 32.99 -1.49 2.64
C SER A 475 33.51 -2.88 3.04
N ASN A 476 33.08 -3.37 4.19
CA ASN A 476 33.39 -4.71 4.70
C ASN A 476 33.15 -5.85 3.70
N LYS A 477 32.31 -5.62 2.68
CA LYS A 477 32.02 -6.60 1.63
C LYS A 477 33.13 -6.67 0.58
N LEU A 478 33.82 -5.56 0.31
CA LEU A 478 34.86 -5.44 -0.70
C LEU A 478 36.27 -5.35 -0.11
N ASP A 479 36.36 -5.02 1.18
CA ASP A 479 37.58 -4.92 1.95
C ASP A 479 38.22 -6.30 2.20
N LYS A 480 39.46 -6.46 1.73
CA LYS A 480 40.28 -7.65 1.90
C LYS A 480 41.05 -7.66 3.22
N CYS A 481 41.19 -6.51 3.89
CA CYS A 481 41.94 -6.33 5.12
C CYS A 481 41.10 -5.66 6.24
N PRO A 482 40.01 -6.29 6.76
CA PRO A 482 38.95 -5.63 7.58
C PRO A 482 39.31 -5.10 8.97
N LYS A 483 40.60 -5.07 9.31
CA LYS A 483 41.12 -4.59 10.58
C LYS A 483 42.21 -3.54 10.39
N VAL A 484 42.65 -3.29 9.16
CA VAL A 484 43.81 -2.47 8.85
C VAL A 484 43.45 -1.58 7.68
N LYS A 485 43.45 -0.27 7.93
CA LYS A 485 43.12 0.71 6.91
C LYS A 485 43.97 0.55 5.66
N GLY A 486 43.31 0.49 4.51
CA GLY A 486 43.96 0.56 3.21
C GLY A 486 43.33 1.60 2.31
N SER A 487 43.63 1.50 1.02
CA SER A 487 43.01 2.34 0.00
C SER A 487 42.05 1.51 -0.85
N TRP A 488 41.12 2.18 -1.52
CA TRP A 488 40.24 1.55 -2.50
C TRP A 488 41.03 0.83 -3.62
N GLU A 489 42.15 1.40 -4.05
CA GLU A 489 43.03 0.81 -5.08
C GLU A 489 43.50 -0.60 -4.71
N TYR A 490 43.80 -0.83 -3.43
CA TYR A 490 44.24 -2.11 -2.90
C TYR A 490 43.10 -2.88 -2.19
N LYS A 491 41.84 -2.53 -2.45
CA LYS A 491 40.65 -3.16 -1.86
C LYS A 491 40.71 -3.20 -0.32
N GLY A 492 41.04 -2.08 0.29
CA GLY A 492 41.09 -1.91 1.75
C GLY A 492 42.36 -2.44 2.42
N CYS A 493 43.34 -2.91 1.64
CA CYS A 493 44.66 -3.25 2.17
C CYS A 493 45.67 -2.10 2.07
N PRO A 494 46.67 -2.04 2.96
CA PRO A 494 47.79 -1.12 2.82
C PRO A 494 48.51 -1.31 1.48
N ALA A 495 49.05 -0.23 0.93
CA ALA A 495 49.87 -0.30 -0.27
C ALA A 495 51.09 -1.22 -0.01
N PRO A 496 51.52 -2.02 -1.02
CA PRO A 496 52.75 -2.78 -0.90
C PRO A 496 53.91 -1.81 -0.63
N VAL A 497 54.71 -2.11 0.39
CA VAL A 497 55.89 -1.31 0.72
C VAL A 497 56.90 -1.54 -0.41
N VAL A 498 57.01 -0.59 -1.33
CA VAL A 498 58.12 -0.56 -2.29
C VAL A 498 59.37 -0.19 -1.49
N PRO A 499 60.42 -1.02 -1.46
CA PRO A 499 61.66 -0.65 -0.80
C PRO A 499 62.17 0.66 -1.39
N ALA A 500 62.42 1.66 -0.53
CA ALA A 500 63.03 2.90 -0.96
C ALA A 500 64.35 2.57 -1.68
N THR A 501 64.43 2.90 -2.96
CA THR A 501 65.69 2.85 -3.70
C THR A 501 66.68 3.76 -2.99
N ILE A 502 67.82 3.17 -2.61
CA ILE A 502 68.97 3.89 -2.09
C ILE A 502 69.29 5.00 -3.10
N ALA A 503 69.22 6.25 -2.66
CA ALA A 503 69.69 7.39 -3.44
C ALA A 503 71.17 7.18 -3.76
N PRO A 504 71.64 7.32 -5.01
CA PRO A 504 73.06 7.33 -5.27
C PRO A 504 73.68 8.56 -4.60
N ASP A 505 74.65 8.31 -3.73
CA ASP A 505 75.40 9.32 -2.99
C ASP A 505 76.01 10.39 -3.90
N ALA A 506 76.00 11.60 -3.35
CA ALA A 506 76.56 12.80 -3.92
C ALA A 506 78.05 12.63 -4.29
N ALA A 507 78.40 13.11 -5.47
CA ALA A 507 79.78 13.37 -5.86
C ALA A 507 80.41 14.47 -4.97
N PRO A 508 81.73 14.39 -4.70
CA PRO A 508 82.54 15.58 -4.54
C PRO A 508 83.60 15.69 -5.64
N ASP A 509 83.80 16.95 -6.02
CA ASP A 509 84.70 17.46 -7.05
C ASP A 509 86.19 17.36 -6.63
N THR A 510 86.99 17.43 -7.68
CA THR A 510 88.41 17.15 -7.96
C THR A 510 89.51 17.86 -7.13
N THR A 511 90.73 17.26 -7.09
CA THR A 511 91.99 17.85 -7.65
C THR A 511 93.29 17.02 -7.43
N THR A 512 93.90 16.56 -8.55
CA THR A 512 95.36 16.47 -8.90
C THR A 512 96.32 15.41 -8.25
N PRO A 513 97.50 15.05 -8.86
CA PRO A 513 97.68 14.25 -10.09
C PRO A 513 98.80 13.13 -10.03
N ALA A 514 98.74 12.17 -10.98
CA ALA A 514 99.78 11.36 -11.71
C ALA A 514 101.26 11.24 -11.23
N PRO A 515 102.07 10.19 -11.57
CA PRO A 515 102.13 9.57 -12.92
C PRO A 515 102.57 8.07 -13.13
N ALA A 516 102.41 7.63 -14.40
CA ALA A 516 103.22 6.66 -15.21
C ALA A 516 103.15 5.14 -14.89
N ALA A 517 103.11 4.15 -15.82
CA ALA A 517 103.12 4.07 -17.30
C ALA A 517 102.78 2.62 -17.81
N THR A 518 102.02 2.50 -18.93
CA THR A 518 102.08 1.57 -20.13
C THR A 518 102.26 0.02 -20.05
N PRO A 519 101.98 -0.80 -21.13
CA PRO A 519 100.76 -0.96 -21.97
C PRO A 519 100.45 -2.43 -22.46
N ALA A 520 99.29 -2.62 -23.16
CA ALA A 520 98.89 -3.66 -24.16
C ALA A 520 98.73 -5.15 -23.69
N SER A 521 97.85 -6.04 -24.20
CA SER A 521 97.01 -6.14 -25.40
C SER A 521 95.89 -7.21 -25.24
N ASP A 522 94.93 -7.21 -26.19
CA ASP A 522 94.22 -8.37 -26.78
C ASP A 522 92.75 -8.74 -26.42
N THR A 523 91.91 -8.48 -27.43
CA THR A 523 90.82 -9.30 -28.02
C THR A 523 89.34 -9.15 -27.61
N VAL A 524 88.54 -8.91 -28.66
CA VAL A 524 87.07 -8.93 -28.85
C VAL A 524 86.70 -10.38 -29.28
N PRO A 525 85.50 -10.99 -29.04
CA PRO A 525 84.23 -10.44 -29.56
C PRO A 525 82.87 -10.75 -28.88
N ALA A 526 81.89 -9.94 -29.31
CA ALA A 526 80.47 -10.24 -29.58
C ALA A 526 79.50 -10.59 -28.43
N ALA A 527 78.47 -9.73 -28.26
CA ALA A 527 77.05 -10.02 -28.58
C ALA A 527 76.11 -9.14 -27.73
N ALA A 528 74.96 -8.79 -28.33
CA ALA A 528 73.97 -7.84 -27.83
C ALA A 528 72.90 -8.51 -26.91
N PRO A 529 71.74 -7.88 -26.61
CA PRO A 529 71.25 -7.59 -25.26
C PRO A 529 70.14 -8.53 -24.75
N ALA A 530 69.85 -8.57 -23.44
CA ALA A 530 68.70 -9.34 -22.92
C ALA A 530 68.03 -8.70 -21.69
N THR A 531 66.87 -8.11 -21.95
CA THR A 531 65.54 -8.32 -21.33
C THR A 531 65.42 -9.09 -19.99
N THR A 532 64.61 -8.47 -19.12
CA THR A 532 63.77 -8.96 -17.99
C THR A 532 63.64 -10.48 -17.77
N PRO A 533 63.79 -11.01 -16.53
CA PRO A 533 63.46 -12.40 -16.23
C PRO A 533 61.96 -12.57 -15.90
N ALA A 534 61.36 -13.58 -16.50
CA ALA A 534 60.05 -14.13 -16.16
C ALA A 534 60.09 -14.86 -14.81
N ALA A 535 58.95 -14.93 -14.11
CA ALA A 535 58.79 -15.75 -12.91
C ALA A 535 59.06 -17.23 -13.22
N ALA A 536 59.80 -17.90 -12.34
CA ALA A 536 60.14 -19.32 -12.48
C ALA A 536 58.89 -20.22 -12.36
N PRO A 537 58.86 -21.38 -13.03
CA PRO A 537 57.77 -22.34 -12.91
C PRO A 537 57.72 -22.99 -11.51
N ASP A 538 56.52 -23.24 -11.02
CA ASP A 538 56.16 -23.93 -9.78
C ASP A 538 54.96 -24.83 -10.13
N LYS A 539 55.23 -26.13 -10.29
CA LYS A 539 54.34 -27.10 -10.94
C LYS A 539 53.24 -27.62 -10.02
N ASP A 540 53.51 -27.74 -8.72
CA ASP A 540 52.54 -28.23 -7.75
C ASP A 540 51.90 -27.11 -6.91
N GLY A 541 52.42 -25.88 -7.04
CA GLY A 541 51.82 -24.66 -6.53
C GLY A 541 52.02 -24.48 -5.03
N ASP A 542 53.06 -25.07 -4.45
CA ASP A 542 53.35 -25.00 -3.02
C ASP A 542 54.13 -23.72 -2.62
N GLY A 543 54.55 -22.92 -3.62
CA GLY A 543 55.26 -21.66 -3.44
C GLY A 543 56.79 -21.78 -3.48
N VAL A 544 57.33 -22.97 -3.74
CA VAL A 544 58.76 -23.22 -4.01
C VAL A 544 58.94 -23.43 -5.53
N PRO A 545 59.81 -22.67 -6.23
CA PRO A 545 60.05 -22.90 -7.65
C PRO A 545 60.57 -24.32 -7.93
N ASP A 546 60.23 -24.90 -9.08
CA ASP A 546 60.60 -26.27 -9.48
C ASP A 546 62.11 -26.56 -9.38
N ALA A 547 62.95 -25.52 -9.54
CA ALA A 547 64.40 -25.62 -9.43
C ALA A 547 64.91 -25.78 -7.99
N GLU A 548 64.11 -25.36 -7.01
CA GLU A 548 64.41 -25.37 -5.58
C GLU A 548 63.56 -26.39 -4.81
N ASP A 549 62.55 -26.97 -5.45
CA ASP A 549 61.67 -28.00 -4.92
C ASP A 549 62.26 -29.41 -5.06
N LYS A 550 62.35 -30.13 -3.94
CA LYS A 550 62.81 -31.52 -3.89
C LYS A 550 61.71 -32.52 -4.28
N CYS A 551 60.45 -32.11 -4.29
CA CYS A 551 59.29 -32.91 -4.66
C CYS A 551 58.36 -32.17 -5.66
N PRO A 552 58.80 -31.83 -6.89
CA PRO A 552 58.10 -30.93 -7.85
C PRO A 552 56.71 -31.36 -8.35
N ASP A 553 56.23 -32.51 -7.89
CA ASP A 553 54.95 -33.09 -8.28
C ASP A 553 54.03 -33.30 -7.06
N THR A 554 54.41 -32.88 -5.85
CA THR A 554 53.69 -33.18 -4.62
C THR A 554 53.86 -32.06 -3.59
N PRO A 555 52.79 -31.27 -3.32
CA PRO A 555 52.91 -30.06 -2.53
C PRO A 555 53.50 -30.30 -1.14
N GLY A 556 54.53 -29.52 -0.80
CA GLY A 556 55.16 -29.52 0.50
C GLY A 556 55.20 -28.14 1.13
N THR A 557 56.15 -27.96 2.04
CA THR A 557 56.41 -26.66 2.67
C THR A 557 57.81 -26.24 2.34
N ALA A 558 58.06 -24.95 2.15
CA ALA A 558 59.41 -24.41 1.92
C ALA A 558 60.41 -24.83 3.03
N GLU A 559 59.95 -24.95 4.28
CA GLU A 559 60.75 -25.44 5.42
C GLU A 559 61.27 -26.87 5.25
N ASN A 560 60.58 -27.68 4.44
CA ASN A 560 60.97 -29.06 4.12
C ASN A 560 61.46 -29.19 2.66
N GLY A 561 61.83 -28.08 2.03
CA GLY A 561 62.31 -28.04 0.64
C GLY A 561 61.27 -28.52 -0.38
N GLY A 562 60.01 -28.15 -0.19
CA GLY A 562 58.89 -28.48 -1.09
C GLY A 562 58.38 -29.92 -1.00
N CYS A 563 58.86 -30.72 -0.04
CA CYS A 563 58.34 -32.07 0.21
C CYS A 563 57.32 -32.13 1.37
N PRO A 564 56.34 -33.05 1.34
CA PRO A 564 55.47 -33.33 2.48
C PRO A 564 56.24 -33.94 3.66
N LYS A 565 55.81 -33.66 4.90
CA LYS A 565 56.38 -34.30 6.10
C LYS A 565 55.97 -35.78 6.15
N ALA A 566 56.94 -36.67 6.37
CA ALA A 566 56.65 -38.06 6.71
C ALA A 566 56.01 -38.10 8.11
N ASN A 567 54.88 -38.80 8.24
CA ASN A 567 54.24 -39.08 9.53
C ASN A 567 54.97 -40.18 10.30
#